data_AF-A0A7V0TQI4-F1
#
_entry.id   AF-A0A7V0TQI4-F1
#
_cell.length_a   1.000
_cell.length_b   1.000
_cell.length_c   1.000
_cell.angle_alpha   90.00
_cell.angle_beta   90.00
_cell.angle_gamma   90.00
#
_symmetry.space_group_name_H-M   'P 1'
#
loop_
_entity.id
_entity.type
_entity.pdbx_description
1 polymer ?
#
loop_
_entity_poly.entity_id
_entity_poly.type
_entity_poly.pdbx_seq_one_letter_code
_entity_poly.pdbx_strand_id
1 'polypeptide(L)' 'MRQEMETKKPNLAVRIFRFYYDGFRSMTVGRKLWLIILIKLFIMFAVFRLFFFRDFLEERFDTDEQKSDYVIETLTNF' A
#
# COMPACT_ATOMS: atom_id res chain seq x y z
N MET A 1 6.60 14.97 51.97
CA MET A 1 6.60 15.13 50.49
C MET A 1 7.60 14.16 49.88
N ARG A 2 7.15 13.00 49.41
CA ARG A 2 7.93 12.08 48.55
C ARG A 2 6.98 11.67 47.43
N GLN A 3 7.06 12.37 46.31
CA GLN A 3 6.40 11.90 45.09
C GLN A 3 7.20 10.71 44.61
N GLU A 4 6.60 9.54 44.70
CA GLU A 4 7.13 8.31 44.14
C GLU A 4 7.20 8.50 42.63
N MET A 5 8.42 8.38 42.09
CA MET A 5 8.66 8.48 40.66
C MET A 5 7.92 7.33 39.98
N GLU A 6 6.84 7.66 39.27
CA GLU A 6 6.08 6.72 38.46
C GLU A 6 7.04 6.13 37.41
N THR A 7 7.54 4.94 37.69
CA THR A 7 8.46 4.24 36.80
C THR A 7 7.66 3.82 35.58
N LYS A 8 7.79 4.60 34.51
CA LYS A 8 7.23 4.31 33.19
C LYS A 8 7.64 2.90 32.83
N LYS A 9 6.70 1.95 32.93
CA LYS A 9 6.92 0.53 32.65
C LYS A 9 7.66 0.45 31.30
N PRO A 10 8.73 -0.37 31.19
CA PRO A 10 9.45 -0.48 29.93
C PRO A 10 8.44 -0.89 28.87
N ASN A 11 8.24 -0.02 27.88
CA ASN A 11 7.25 -0.25 26.83
C ASN A 11 7.69 -1.50 26.06
N LEU A 12 7.12 -2.65 26.39
CA LEU A 12 7.42 -3.93 25.74
C LEU A 12 7.22 -3.81 24.23
N ALA A 13 6.23 -3.03 23.80
CA ALA A 13 6.00 -2.65 22.42
C ALA A 13 7.21 -1.97 21.76
N VAL A 14 7.88 -1.04 22.47
CA VAL A 14 9.10 -0.37 21.97
C VAL A 14 10.24 -1.37 21.84
N ARG A 15 10.36 -2.32 22.77
CA ARG A 15 11.39 -3.35 22.72
C ARG A 15 11.17 -4.30 21.55
N ILE A 16 9.94 -4.77 21.35
CA ILE A 16 9.55 -5.63 20.22
C ILE A 16 9.76 -4.91 18.89
N PHE A 17 9.34 -3.64 18.80
CA PHE A 17 9.57 -2.82 17.62
C PHE A 17 11.06 -2.66 17.30
N ARG A 18 11.88 -2.37 18.32
CA ARG A 18 13.34 -2.24 18.15
C ARG A 18 14.00 -3.54 17.71
N PHE A 19 13.58 -4.69 18.26
CA PHE A 19 14.07 -6.00 17.81
C PHE A 19 13.71 -6.28 16.35
N TYR A 20 12.48 -5.98 15.94
CA TYR A 20 12.05 -6.16 14.54
C TYR A 20 12.81 -5.22 13.60
N TYR A 21 12.95 -3.95 13.99
CA TYR A 21 13.69 -2.95 13.23
C TYR A 21 15.19 -3.29 13.12
N ASP A 22 15.84 -3.67 14.22
CA ASP A 22 17.26 -4.04 14.25
C ASP A 22 17.51 -5.35 13.48
N GLY A 23 16.63 -6.35 13.60
CA GLY A 23 16.68 -7.59 12.81
C GLY A 23 16.50 -7.34 11.32
N PHE A 24 15.51 -6.51 10.95
CA PHE A 24 15.24 -6.16 9.56
C PHE A 24 16.38 -5.33 8.93
N ARG A 25 16.99 -4.42 9.70
CA ARG A 25 18.08 -3.55 9.24
C ARG A 25 19.43 -4.28 9.15
N SER A 26 19.72 -5.20 10.08
CA SER A 26 20.97 -5.97 10.10
C SER A 26 21.03 -7.04 9.01
N MET A 27 19.88 -7.45 8.45
CA MET A 27 19.82 -8.42 7.36
C MET A 27 20.00 -7.77 5.98
N THR A 28 21.14 -8.05 5.34
CA THR A 28 21.37 -7.73 3.92
C THR A 28 20.35 -8.40 3.00
N VAL A 29 19.88 -9.60 3.36
CA VAL A 29 18.84 -10.35 2.64
C VAL A 29 17.46 -9.68 2.79
N GLY A 30 17.11 -9.21 3.98
CA GLY A 30 15.81 -8.57 4.26
C GLY A 30 15.60 -7.30 3.42
N ARG A 31 16.63 -6.45 3.31
CA ARG A 31 16.58 -5.25 2.45
C ARG A 31 16.39 -5.60 0.98
N LYS A 32 17.07 -6.62 0.47
CA LYS A 32 16.91 -7.10 -0.92
C LYS A 32 15.50 -7.65 -1.15
N LEU A 33 14.99 -8.44 -0.21
CA LEU A 33 13.66 -9.03 -0.32
C LEU A 33 12.56 -7.97 -0.29
N TRP A 34 12.70 -6.97 0.58
CA TRP A 34 11.76 -5.87 0.66
C TRP A 34 11.78 -5.00 -0.60
N LEU A 35 12.97 -4.79 -1.19
CA LEU A 35 13.10 -4.14 -2.50
C LEU A 35 12.36 -4.92 -3.59
N ILE A 36 12.51 -6.25 -3.62
CA ILE A 36 11.81 -7.12 -4.57
C ILE A 36 10.29 -7.02 -4.38
N ILE A 37 9.80 -7.05 -3.14
CA ILE A 37 8.38 -6.89 -2.82
C ILE A 37 7.86 -5.53 -3.29
N LEU A 38 8.60 -4.45 -3.01
CA LEU A 38 8.25 -3.09 -3.45
C LEU A 38 8.19 -2.99 -4.98
N ILE A 39 9.20 -3.50 -5.68
CA ILE A 39 9.25 -3.52 -7.14
C ILE A 39 8.07 -4.32 -7.68
N LYS A 40 7.78 -5.50 -7.12
CA LYS A 40 6.66 -6.33 -7.58
C LYS A 40 5.31 -5.65 -7.34
N LEU A 41 5.11 -5.02 -6.18
CA LEU A 41 3.93 -4.20 -5.90
C LEU A 41 3.80 -3.03 -6.88
N PHE A 42 4.90 -2.33 -7.18
CA PHE A 42 4.90 -1.24 -8.14
C PHE A 42 4.55 -1.72 -9.55
N ILE A 43 5.17 -2.81 -10.02
CA ILE A 43 4.89 -3.40 -11.33
C ILE A 43 3.44 -3.88 -11.40
N MET A 44 2.94 -4.59 -10.38
CA MET A 44 1.55 -5.04 -10.34
C MET A 44 0.59 -3.86 -10.33
N PHE A 45 0.88 -2.81 -9.56
CA PHE A 45 0.07 -1.60 -9.55
C PHE A 45 0.12 -0.86 -10.89
N ALA A 46 1.29 -0.75 -11.52
CA ALA A 46 1.47 -0.06 -12.79
C ALA A 46 0.84 -0.82 -13.95
N VAL A 47 1.02 -2.15 -14.02
CA VAL A 47 0.38 -3.00 -15.05
C VAL A 47 -1.12 -3.03 -14.83
N PHE A 48 -1.60 -3.27 -13.61
CA PHE A 48 -3.05 -3.21 -13.34
C PHE A 48 -3.58 -1.82 -13.69
N ARG A 49 -2.93 -0.74 -13.27
CA ARG A 49 -3.37 0.61 -13.62
C ARG A 49 -3.30 0.91 -15.11
N LEU A 50 -2.33 0.38 -15.85
CA LEU A 50 -2.16 0.69 -17.27
C LEU A 50 -3.01 -0.24 -18.15
N PHE A 51 -2.93 -1.56 -17.97
CA PHE A 51 -3.73 -2.57 -18.69
C PHE A 51 -5.18 -2.56 -18.22
N PHE A 52 -5.46 -2.69 -16.90
CA PHE A 52 -6.85 -2.76 -16.41
C PHE A 52 -7.61 -1.43 -16.59
N PHE A 53 -6.96 -0.28 -16.77
CA PHE A 53 -7.70 0.93 -17.22
C PHE A 53 -7.73 1.05 -18.74
N ARG A 54 -6.62 0.84 -19.47
CA ARG A 54 -6.62 1.03 -20.93
C ARG A 54 -7.37 -0.07 -21.65
N ASP A 55 -7.06 -1.36 -21.42
CA ASP A 55 -7.77 -2.45 -22.10
C ASP A 55 -9.25 -2.51 -21.67
N PHE A 56 -9.55 -2.23 -20.40
CA PHE A 56 -10.93 -2.12 -19.94
C PHE A 56 -11.67 -0.94 -20.61
N LEU A 57 -10.98 0.14 -20.96
CA LEU A 57 -11.55 1.30 -21.66
C LEU A 57 -11.64 1.09 -23.18
N GLU A 58 -10.57 0.60 -23.82
CA GLU A 58 -10.42 0.43 -25.27
C GLU A 58 -11.21 -0.76 -25.84
N GLU A 59 -11.35 -1.89 -25.14
CA GLU A 59 -11.97 -3.09 -25.74
C GLU A 59 -13.51 -2.99 -25.91
N ARG A 60 -14.13 -1.86 -25.50
CA ARG A 60 -15.59 -1.67 -25.64
C ARG A 60 -16.06 -0.33 -26.20
N PHE A 61 -15.23 0.73 -26.28
CA PHE A 61 -15.70 2.04 -26.76
C PHE A 61 -14.57 2.81 -27.46
N ASP A 62 -14.79 3.14 -28.73
CA ASP A 62 -13.89 3.88 -29.63
C ASP A 62 -13.76 5.38 -29.25
N THR A 63 -14.35 5.83 -28.12
CA THR A 63 -14.35 7.24 -27.69
C THR A 63 -14.58 7.36 -26.19
N ASP A 64 -13.58 7.90 -25.46
CA ASP A 64 -13.58 8.06 -23.99
C ASP A 64 -14.79 8.83 -23.43
N GLU A 65 -15.38 9.71 -24.23
CA GLU A 65 -16.45 10.63 -23.83
C GLU A 65 -17.80 9.90 -23.61
N GLN A 66 -18.14 8.91 -24.45
CA GLN A 66 -19.41 8.18 -24.36
C GLN A 66 -19.47 7.21 -23.16
N LYS A 67 -18.30 6.78 -22.66
CA LYS A 67 -18.20 5.75 -21.62
C LYS A 67 -18.39 6.32 -20.22
N SER A 68 -17.91 7.55 -20.00
CA SER A 68 -18.12 8.28 -18.75
C SER A 68 -19.60 8.57 -18.52
N ASP A 69 -20.32 9.00 -19.57
CA ASP A 69 -21.74 9.34 -19.47
C ASP A 69 -22.61 8.12 -19.16
N TYR A 70 -22.34 6.95 -19.76
CA TYR A 70 -23.11 5.72 -19.50
C TYR A 70 -22.93 5.17 -18.07
N VAL A 71 -21.72 5.26 -17.51
CA VAL A 71 -21.44 4.84 -16.13
C VAL A 71 -22.07 5.81 -15.13
N ILE A 72 -22.01 7.12 -15.41
CA ILE A 72 -22.67 8.13 -14.59
C ILE A 72 -24.19 7.96 -14.62
N GLU A 73 -24.78 7.71 -15.78
CA GLU A 73 -26.22 7.46 -15.90
C GLU A 73 -26.64 6.20 -15.12
N THR A 74 -25.88 5.10 -15.25
CA THR A 74 -26.17 3.84 -14.54
C THR A 74 -26.03 3.96 -13.02
N LEU A 75 -25.07 4.76 -12.53
CA LEU A 75 -24.83 4.96 -11.09
C LEU A 75 -25.66 6.09 -10.47
N THR A 76 -26.25 6.96 -11.28
CA THR A 76 -27.13 8.04 -10.80
C THR A 76 -28.60 7.64 -10.85
N ASN A 77 -28.94 6.55 -11.57
CA ASN A 77 -30.28 5.96 -11.63
C ASN A 77 -30.53 5.00 -10.45
N PHE A 78 -30.40 5.52 -9.22
CA PHE A 78 -30.90 4.91 -7.99
C PHE A 78 -32.16 5.62 -7.52
#